data_AF-A0A8T5TD59-F1
#
_entry.id   AF-A0A8T5TD59-F1
#
_cell.length_a   1.000
_cell.length_b   1.000
_cell.length_c   1.000
_cell.angle_alpha   90.00
_cell.angle_beta   90.00
_cell.angle_gamma   90.00
#
_symmetry.space_group_name_H-M   'P 1'
#
loop_
_entity.id
_entity.type
_entity.pdbx_description
1 polymer ?
#
loop_
_entity_poly.entity_id
_entity_poly.type
_entity_poly.pdbx_seq_one_letter_code
_entity_poly.pdbx_strand_id
1 'polypeptide(L)'
;MNFIDEFFDHKADSVKNGDNLRDVSPLKKEIDENGIIHYIFSKIMFDNPWYTIPSSDIKLFKYFLEGGARCYPSDGKIPCDIVAKETRQILNTIQKYAQDPNYVCYEEANKVLRNNRKSLVRGTLKLYLEKYTTRDWRRKRFTDDIDFWTFHTNILKSALIENGFVKNKKTKEWKKQVSWTNLKTDQPHVETIYAANDTNQLLDFGAGSYLEGASLKQIFTKKIKRGHDVDLSDIINVAMVNISEDTDHKEEWIKAWSAFEEAGNTRNTRTVANLISLCRYSLAIADHQEKISNAIEKYHDLIYDKSEYSEDTIRSLCKISVHWVKSCKDNDIEKVRQIIHDYILEQKEERNKSVKNLILFSKKILKLLNSKFKYQNIIFEIRTK
;
A
#
# COMPACT_ATOMS: atom_id res chain seq x y z
N MET A 1 -23.23 3.98 -34.61
CA MET A 1 -22.98 3.50 -33.23
C MET A 1 -21.48 3.22 -33.16
N ASN A 2 -20.71 4.07 -32.48
CA ASN A 2 -19.24 4.03 -32.54
C ASN A 2 -18.73 2.81 -31.75
N PHE A 3 -18.17 1.82 -32.46
CA PHE A 3 -17.58 0.59 -31.93
C PHE A 3 -16.40 0.79 -30.95
N ILE A 4 -16.08 2.03 -30.59
CA ILE A 4 -14.78 2.41 -30.02
C ILE A 4 -14.85 2.76 -28.52
N ASP A 5 -16.03 3.01 -27.95
CA ASP A 5 -16.18 3.35 -26.52
C ASP A 5 -16.36 2.13 -25.59
N GLU A 6 -16.22 0.89 -26.11
CA GLU A 6 -16.43 -0.35 -25.34
C GLU A 6 -15.14 -0.99 -24.78
N PHE A 7 -13.95 -0.47 -25.12
CA PHE A 7 -12.69 -1.18 -24.85
C PHE A 7 -12.19 -1.11 -23.39
N PHE A 8 -12.57 -0.07 -22.64
CA PHE A 8 -12.22 0.10 -21.24
C PHE A 8 -13.30 0.90 -20.52
N ASP A 9 -13.36 0.75 -19.20
CA ASP A 9 -14.33 1.48 -18.41
C ASP A 9 -13.83 2.91 -18.18
N HIS A 10 -14.63 3.90 -18.58
CA HIS A 10 -14.35 5.30 -18.26
C HIS A 10 -14.44 5.56 -16.76
N LYS A 11 -15.07 4.66 -15.99
CA LYS A 11 -15.25 4.76 -14.56
C LYS A 11 -14.78 3.50 -13.85
N ALA A 12 -13.62 3.54 -13.21
CA ALA A 12 -13.16 2.44 -12.38
C ALA A 12 -13.85 2.50 -10.99
N ASP A 13 -14.33 1.33 -10.52
CA ASP A 13 -15.00 1.04 -9.23
C ASP A 13 -16.51 1.31 -9.13
N SER A 14 -17.36 0.27 -9.15
CA SER A 14 -18.71 0.36 -8.53
C SER A 14 -19.26 -0.98 -8.04
N VAL A 15 -19.77 -1.01 -6.80
CA VAL A 15 -21.05 -1.62 -6.45
C VAL A 15 -21.86 -0.49 -5.79
N LYS A 16 -23.04 -0.17 -6.35
CA LYS A 16 -23.80 1.05 -6.04
C LYS A 16 -24.26 1.14 -4.57
N ASN A 17 -23.71 2.09 -3.82
CA ASN A 17 -24.38 3.30 -3.31
C ASN A 17 -23.38 4.10 -2.45
N GLY A 18 -22.96 5.29 -2.91
CA GLY A 18 -22.20 6.25 -2.10
C GLY A 18 -20.73 6.46 -2.46
N ASP A 19 -20.12 5.60 -3.28
CA ASP A 19 -18.71 5.78 -3.67
C ASP A 19 -18.60 6.55 -5.00
N ASN A 20 -17.83 7.64 -4.98
CA ASN A 20 -17.49 8.43 -6.15
C ASN A 20 -16.60 7.61 -7.09
N LEU A 21 -17.13 7.29 -8.27
CA LEU A 21 -16.46 6.54 -9.33
C LEU A 21 -15.18 7.29 -9.81
N ARG A 22 -14.06 6.59 -10.00
CA ARG A 22 -12.84 7.21 -10.56
C ARG A 22 -12.90 7.30 -12.07
N ASP A 23 -12.77 8.50 -12.60
CA ASP A 23 -12.69 8.74 -14.05
C ASP A 23 -11.31 8.36 -14.63
N VAL A 24 -11.32 7.43 -15.57
CA VAL A 24 -10.16 6.95 -16.32
C VAL A 24 -10.28 7.34 -17.80
N SER A 25 -10.92 8.47 -18.09
CA SER A 25 -11.00 8.99 -19.45
C SER A 25 -9.66 9.52 -19.97
N PRO A 26 -9.38 9.33 -21.27
CA PRO A 26 -8.20 9.89 -21.91
C PRO A 26 -8.31 11.43 -21.95
N LEU A 27 -7.16 12.11 -21.84
CA LEU A 27 -7.04 13.54 -22.09
C LEU A 27 -7.28 13.84 -23.57
N LYS A 28 -6.75 12.98 -24.44
CA LYS A 28 -6.82 13.13 -25.89
C LYS A 28 -6.93 11.76 -26.55
N LYS A 29 -7.67 11.72 -27.66
CA LYS A 29 -7.75 10.60 -28.60
C LYS A 29 -7.32 11.11 -29.97
N GLU A 30 -6.38 10.44 -30.62
CA GLU A 30 -5.93 10.78 -31.97
C GLU A 30 -5.69 9.53 -32.82
N ILE A 31 -5.70 9.69 -34.14
CA ILE A 31 -5.41 8.62 -35.09
C ILE A 31 -4.17 9.04 -35.87
N ASP A 32 -3.15 8.18 -35.91
CA ASP A 32 -1.92 8.46 -36.65
C ASP A 32 -2.07 8.16 -38.16
N GLU A 33 -1.01 8.44 -38.92
CA GLU A 33 -0.94 8.19 -40.36
C GLU A 33 -1.06 6.71 -40.75
N ASN A 34 -0.81 5.79 -39.81
CA ASN A 34 -0.94 4.34 -39.99
C ASN A 34 -2.33 3.82 -39.59
N GLY A 35 -3.24 4.71 -39.19
CA GLY A 35 -4.58 4.34 -38.71
C GLY A 35 -4.60 3.78 -37.28
N ILE A 36 -3.54 3.98 -36.50
CA ILE A 36 -3.45 3.58 -35.10
C ILE A 36 -4.15 4.63 -34.23
N ILE A 37 -5.01 4.17 -33.31
CA ILE A 37 -5.73 5.00 -32.35
C ILE A 37 -4.87 5.13 -31.08
N HIS A 38 -4.48 6.36 -30.77
CA HIS A 38 -3.74 6.72 -29.56
C HIS A 38 -4.70 7.25 -28.49
N TYR A 39 -4.72 6.61 -27.33
CA TYR A 39 -5.37 7.11 -26.11
C TYR A 39 -4.31 7.67 -25.16
N ILE A 40 -4.31 8.99 -25.01
CA ILE A 40 -3.32 9.71 -24.20
C ILE A 40 -3.95 10.11 -22.88
N PHE A 41 -3.40 9.64 -21.77
CA PHE A 41 -3.86 9.94 -20.41
C PHE A 41 -2.91 10.91 -19.70
N SER A 42 -3.48 11.71 -18.80
CA SER A 42 -2.69 12.52 -17.86
C SER A 42 -2.21 11.70 -16.66
N LYS A 43 -1.08 12.09 -16.10
CA LYS A 43 -0.67 11.70 -14.74
C LYS A 43 -1.67 12.29 -13.74
N ILE A 44 -1.99 11.54 -12.68
CA ILE A 44 -2.87 12.01 -11.59
C ILE A 44 -2.35 11.47 -10.25
N MET A 45 -2.48 12.26 -9.19
CA MET A 45 -2.20 11.84 -7.82
C MET A 45 -3.49 11.33 -7.16
N PHE A 46 -3.37 10.45 -6.16
CA PHE A 46 -4.52 10.10 -5.33
C PHE A 46 -5.12 11.35 -4.70
N ASP A 47 -6.45 11.43 -4.68
CA ASP A 47 -7.13 12.54 -4.03
C ASP A 47 -6.86 12.49 -2.52
N ASN A 48 -6.62 13.66 -1.96
CA ASN A 48 -6.32 13.81 -0.55
C ASN A 48 -6.70 15.21 -0.08
N PRO A 49 -7.88 15.36 0.55
CA PRO A 49 -8.39 16.66 0.97
C PRO A 49 -7.56 17.30 2.10
N TRP A 50 -6.68 16.53 2.75
CA TRP A 50 -5.89 17.01 3.89
C TRP A 50 -4.45 17.36 3.51
N TYR A 51 -4.11 17.28 2.22
CA TYR A 51 -2.76 17.52 1.76
C TYR A 51 -2.73 18.27 0.42
N THR A 52 -1.98 19.36 0.39
CA THR A 52 -1.66 20.09 -0.83
C THR A 52 -0.16 19.97 -1.08
N ILE A 53 0.23 19.52 -2.29
CA ILE A 53 1.64 19.46 -2.69
C ILE A 53 2.15 20.90 -2.87
N PRO A 54 3.11 21.36 -2.06
CA PRO A 54 3.65 22.70 -2.21
C PRO A 54 4.37 22.85 -3.55
N SER A 55 4.25 24.03 -4.17
CA SER A 55 4.99 24.37 -5.39
C SER A 55 6.44 24.78 -5.15
N SER A 56 6.77 25.15 -3.91
CA SER A 56 8.09 25.64 -3.51
C SER A 56 8.94 24.52 -2.90
N ASP A 57 10.17 24.36 -3.38
CA ASP A 57 11.10 23.34 -2.91
C ASP A 57 11.35 23.42 -1.39
N ILE A 58 11.50 24.63 -0.83
CA ILE A 58 11.72 24.79 0.63
C ILE A 58 10.50 24.36 1.43
N LYS A 59 9.28 24.66 0.96
CA LYS A 59 8.04 24.21 1.61
C LYS A 59 7.90 22.69 1.50
N LEU A 60 8.27 22.12 0.35
CA LEU A 60 8.26 20.68 0.14
C LEU A 60 9.25 19.96 1.07
N PHE A 61 10.43 20.53 1.27
CA PHE A 61 11.42 20.04 2.23
C PHE A 61 10.89 20.08 3.67
N LYS A 62 10.37 21.23 4.12
CA LYS A 62 9.76 21.37 5.46
C LYS A 62 8.62 20.36 5.67
N TYR A 63 7.74 20.20 4.68
CA TYR A 63 6.65 19.21 4.71
C TYR A 63 7.15 17.77 4.75
N PHE A 64 8.26 17.45 4.07
CA PHE A 64 8.88 16.13 4.15
C PHE A 64 9.35 15.84 5.59
N LEU A 65 10.05 16.78 6.23
CA LEU A 65 10.53 16.62 7.60
C LEU A 65 9.39 16.44 8.60
N GLU A 66 8.33 17.22 8.46
CA GLU A 66 7.15 17.19 9.34
C GLU A 66 6.24 15.96 9.12
N GLY A 67 6.63 15.07 8.20
CA GLY A 67 5.89 13.86 7.85
C GLY A 67 4.67 14.11 6.96
N GLY A 68 4.50 15.33 6.45
CA GLY A 68 3.39 15.74 5.59
C GLY A 68 3.43 15.15 4.18
N ALA A 69 4.58 14.68 3.68
CA ALA A 69 4.81 14.50 2.23
C ALA A 69 3.93 13.47 1.45
N ARG A 70 2.99 12.77 2.08
CA ARG A 70 2.03 11.87 1.42
C ARG A 70 0.94 11.42 2.38
N CYS A 71 -0.34 11.49 2.03
CA CYS A 71 -1.29 10.52 2.60
C CYS A 71 -1.48 9.41 1.59
N TYR A 72 -1.41 8.19 2.09
CA TYR A 72 -1.79 7.02 1.35
C TYR A 72 -3.30 6.85 1.48
N PRO A 73 -4.01 6.51 0.39
CA PRO A 73 -5.36 5.99 0.50
C PRO A 73 -5.40 4.91 1.59
N SER A 74 -6.34 5.05 2.50
CA SER A 74 -6.48 4.23 3.69
C SER A 74 -7.92 3.77 3.82
N ASP A 75 -8.11 2.55 4.31
CA ASP A 75 -9.43 1.92 4.48
C ASP A 75 -9.87 1.83 5.94
N GLY A 76 -9.07 2.34 6.88
CA GLY A 76 -9.44 2.39 8.29
C GLY A 76 -8.84 3.60 9.02
N LYS A 77 -9.06 3.64 10.33
CA LYS A 77 -8.65 4.76 11.21
C LYS A 77 -7.49 4.42 12.15
N ILE A 78 -7.01 3.17 12.11
CA ILE A 78 -5.99 2.68 13.03
C ILE A 78 -4.65 2.60 12.27
N PRO A 79 -3.56 3.15 12.83
CA PRO A 79 -2.24 2.98 12.25
C PRO A 79 -1.91 1.50 12.02
N CYS A 80 -1.38 1.17 10.84
CA CYS A 80 -1.12 -0.23 10.48
C CYS A 80 -0.15 -0.94 11.42
N ASP A 81 0.73 -0.22 12.13
CA ASP A 81 1.66 -0.79 13.11
C ASP A 81 0.96 -1.29 14.38
N ILE A 82 -0.10 -0.60 14.82
CA ILE A 82 -0.97 -1.02 15.92
C ILE A 82 -1.72 -2.30 15.53
N VAL A 83 -2.34 -2.33 14.34
CA VAL A 83 -3.04 -3.54 13.87
C VAL A 83 -2.06 -4.69 13.69
N ALA A 84 -0.87 -4.45 13.13
CA ALA A 84 0.17 -5.45 12.97
C ALA A 84 0.69 -6.00 14.31
N LYS A 85 0.67 -5.20 15.39
CA LYS A 85 1.00 -5.68 16.74
C LYS A 85 -0.02 -6.72 17.20
N GLU A 86 -1.31 -6.44 17.05
CA GLU A 86 -2.39 -7.38 17.37
C GLU A 86 -2.32 -8.65 16.51
N THR A 87 -2.07 -8.50 15.21
CA THR A 87 -1.86 -9.65 14.31
C THR A 87 -0.71 -10.54 14.79
N ARG A 88 0.42 -9.96 15.22
CA ARG A 88 1.55 -10.74 15.75
C ARG A 88 1.18 -11.50 17.02
N GLN A 89 0.38 -10.91 17.91
CA GLN A 89 -0.08 -11.59 19.12
C GLN A 89 -0.91 -12.83 18.79
N ILE A 90 -1.86 -12.71 17.86
CA ILE A 90 -2.67 -13.84 17.38
C ILE A 90 -1.79 -14.93 16.76
N LEU A 91 -0.86 -14.56 15.87
CA LEU A 91 0.07 -15.52 15.25
C LEU A 91 0.98 -16.21 16.28
N ASN A 92 1.43 -15.47 17.30
CA ASN A 92 2.22 -16.04 18.41
C ASN A 92 1.39 -17.03 19.24
N THR A 93 0.12 -16.74 19.49
CA THR A 93 -0.80 -17.67 20.18
C THR A 93 -0.98 -18.97 19.39
N ILE A 94 -1.21 -18.89 18.07
CA ILE A 94 -1.29 -20.09 17.21
C ILE A 94 0.03 -20.89 17.26
N GLN A 95 1.17 -20.20 17.29
CA GLN A 95 2.48 -20.84 17.43
C GLN A 95 2.63 -21.57 18.78
N LYS A 96 2.11 -21.00 19.88
CA LYS A 96 2.10 -21.69 21.18
C LYS A 96 1.26 -22.97 21.13
N TYR A 97 0.10 -22.94 20.47
CA TYR A 97 -0.73 -24.15 20.31
C TYR A 97 0.01 -25.26 19.56
N ALA A 98 0.83 -24.92 18.57
CA ALA A 98 1.65 -25.90 17.85
C ALA A 98 2.85 -26.44 18.67
N GLN A 99 3.18 -25.82 19.80
CA GLN A 99 4.27 -26.23 20.70
C GLN A 99 3.80 -27.05 21.89
N ASP A 100 2.49 -27.13 22.13
CA ASP A 100 1.90 -27.89 23.25
C ASP A 100 1.13 -29.12 22.72
N PRO A 101 1.71 -30.33 22.79
CA PRO A 101 1.05 -31.57 22.34
C PRO A 101 -0.27 -31.88 23.05
N ASN A 102 -0.51 -31.29 24.23
CA ASN A 102 -1.74 -31.50 25.00
C ASN A 102 -2.84 -30.50 24.62
N TYR A 103 -2.52 -29.47 23.83
CA TYR A 103 -3.50 -28.48 23.40
C TYR A 103 -4.46 -29.09 22.37
N VAL A 104 -5.76 -28.85 22.53
CA VAL A 104 -6.83 -29.42 21.67
C VAL A 104 -6.65 -29.12 20.18
N CYS A 105 -5.98 -28.01 19.84
CA CYS A 105 -5.70 -27.63 18.46
C CYS A 105 -4.26 -27.93 17.99
N TYR A 106 -3.46 -28.70 18.72
CA TYR A 106 -2.02 -28.94 18.42
C TYR A 106 -1.76 -29.39 16.98
N GLU A 107 -2.46 -30.42 16.51
CA GLU A 107 -2.26 -30.95 15.16
C GLU A 107 -2.66 -29.94 14.07
N GLU A 108 -3.78 -29.26 14.27
CA GLU A 108 -4.25 -28.25 13.32
C GLU A 108 -3.29 -27.05 13.29
N ALA A 109 -2.78 -26.62 14.46
CA ALA A 109 -1.79 -25.56 14.60
C ALA A 109 -0.50 -25.89 13.84
N ASN A 110 0.00 -27.13 13.97
CA ASN A 110 1.13 -27.59 13.19
C ASN A 110 0.84 -27.61 11.68
N LYS A 111 -0.37 -27.99 11.25
CA LYS A 111 -0.76 -27.98 9.82
C LYS A 111 -0.76 -26.56 9.25
N VAL A 112 -1.35 -25.59 9.94
CA VAL A 112 -1.46 -24.21 9.44
C VAL A 112 -0.12 -23.46 9.42
N LEU A 113 0.84 -23.87 10.26
CA LEU A 113 2.15 -23.22 10.34
C LEU A 113 3.21 -23.79 9.38
N ARG A 114 2.90 -24.87 8.63
CA ARG A 114 3.85 -25.52 7.69
C ARG A 114 4.47 -24.54 6.69
N ASN A 115 3.69 -23.59 6.21
CA ASN A 115 4.10 -22.64 5.16
C ASN A 115 4.48 -21.26 5.73
N ASN A 116 5.11 -21.23 6.92
CA ASN A 116 5.39 -20.03 7.72
C ASN A 116 4.10 -19.37 8.27
N ARG A 117 4.12 -18.95 9.54
CA ARG A 117 2.97 -18.31 10.23
C ARG A 117 2.40 -17.10 9.51
N LYS A 118 3.22 -16.35 8.77
CA LYS A 118 2.75 -15.18 8.01
C LYS A 118 1.92 -15.56 6.78
N SER A 119 1.86 -16.83 6.37
CA SER A 119 0.94 -17.30 5.32
C SER A 119 -0.52 -17.32 5.76
N LEU A 120 -0.77 -17.19 7.07
CA LEU A 120 -2.12 -17.11 7.64
C LEU A 120 -2.75 -15.73 7.55
N VAL A 121 -2.00 -14.72 7.12
CA VAL A 121 -2.46 -13.35 7.01
C VAL A 121 -2.34 -12.92 5.56
N ARG A 122 -3.30 -12.15 5.07
CA ARG A 122 -3.30 -11.63 3.69
C ARG A 122 -3.46 -10.10 3.69
N GLY A 123 -3.62 -9.55 2.49
CA GLY A 123 -3.95 -8.13 2.32
C GLY A 123 -2.89 -7.19 2.89
N THR A 124 -3.34 -6.05 3.41
CA THR A 124 -2.49 -4.96 3.92
C THR A 124 -1.56 -5.43 5.04
N LEU A 125 -2.02 -6.31 5.93
CA LEU A 125 -1.23 -6.79 7.06
C LEU A 125 -0.12 -7.76 6.61
N LYS A 126 -0.37 -8.58 5.59
CA LYS A 126 0.69 -9.38 4.95
C LYS A 126 1.76 -8.47 4.35
N LEU A 127 1.34 -7.43 3.62
CA LEU A 127 2.25 -6.45 3.03
C LEU A 127 3.12 -5.74 4.08
N TYR A 128 2.51 -5.39 5.20
CA TYR A 128 3.20 -4.76 6.32
C TYR A 128 4.19 -5.71 7.01
N LEU A 129 3.74 -6.93 7.38
CA LEU A 129 4.52 -7.88 8.20
C LEU A 129 5.70 -8.50 7.43
N GLU A 130 5.59 -8.66 6.13
CA GLU A 130 6.69 -9.10 5.26
C GLU A 130 7.58 -7.95 4.79
N LYS A 131 7.18 -6.69 5.05
CA LYS A 131 7.92 -5.49 4.64
C LYS A 131 8.06 -5.31 3.13
N TYR A 132 7.10 -5.76 2.32
CA TYR A 132 7.13 -5.54 0.87
C TYR A 132 7.04 -4.07 0.45
N THR A 133 6.67 -3.15 1.34
CA THR A 133 6.39 -1.74 1.04
C THR A 133 7.49 -0.79 1.55
N THR A 134 7.38 0.50 1.23
CA THR A 134 8.27 1.53 1.78
C THR A 134 8.04 1.73 3.29
N ARG A 135 9.06 2.24 4.00
CA ARG A 135 8.91 2.64 5.42
C ARG A 135 7.87 3.76 5.59
N ASP A 136 7.79 4.68 4.62
CA ASP A 136 6.82 5.77 4.63
C ASP A 136 5.37 5.26 4.56
N TRP A 137 5.10 4.30 3.66
CA TRP A 137 3.78 3.64 3.59
C TRP A 137 3.41 2.98 4.92
N ARG A 138 4.34 2.23 5.53
CA ARG A 138 4.06 1.55 6.82
C ARG A 138 3.71 2.52 7.95
N ARG A 139 4.26 3.73 7.93
CA ARG A 139 3.98 4.77 8.95
C ARG A 139 2.66 5.49 8.73
N LYS A 140 2.17 5.55 7.49
CA LYS A 140 1.09 6.45 7.08
C LYS A 140 -0.14 5.75 6.50
N ARG A 141 -0.09 4.42 6.35
CA ARG A 141 -1.24 3.60 6.00
C ARG A 141 -2.04 3.28 7.26
N PHE A 142 -3.36 3.48 7.17
CA PHE A 142 -4.30 3.17 8.25
C PHE A 142 -5.29 2.12 7.79
N THR A 143 -5.52 1.11 8.60
CA THR A 143 -6.46 0.01 8.34
C THR A 143 -7.03 -0.44 9.67
N ASP A 144 -8.28 -0.86 9.72
CA ASP A 144 -8.93 -1.43 10.90
C ASP A 144 -9.17 -2.94 10.76
N ASP A 145 -8.81 -3.53 9.62
CA ASP A 145 -9.09 -4.93 9.27
C ASP A 145 -7.86 -5.84 9.38
N ILE A 146 -8.08 -7.07 9.88
CA ILE A 146 -7.15 -8.20 9.80
C ILE A 146 -7.79 -9.32 9.01
N ASP A 147 -7.27 -9.55 7.80
CA ASP A 147 -7.70 -10.65 6.94
C ASP A 147 -6.86 -11.90 7.20
N PHE A 148 -7.48 -12.94 7.77
CA PHE A 148 -6.87 -14.25 7.93
C PHE A 148 -7.21 -15.19 6.77
N TRP A 149 -6.24 -16.04 6.41
CA TRP A 149 -6.39 -17.09 5.40
C TRP A 149 -6.14 -18.47 6.00
N THR A 150 -7.20 -19.13 6.47
CA THR A 150 -7.10 -20.51 6.98
C THR A 150 -8.43 -21.26 6.93
N PHE A 151 -8.40 -22.50 6.43
CA PHE A 151 -9.54 -23.41 6.49
C PHE A 151 -9.76 -23.99 7.90
N HIS A 152 -8.76 -23.93 8.78
CA HIS A 152 -8.84 -24.40 10.16
C HIS A 152 -9.42 -23.29 11.06
N THR A 153 -10.72 -23.04 10.90
CA THR A 153 -11.45 -21.96 11.58
C THR A 153 -11.45 -22.06 13.11
N ASN A 154 -11.35 -23.28 13.65
CA ASN A 154 -11.34 -23.52 15.10
C ASN A 154 -10.08 -22.96 15.77
N ILE A 155 -8.90 -23.17 15.21
CA ILE A 155 -7.64 -22.62 15.73
C ILE A 155 -7.72 -21.09 15.77
N LEU A 156 -8.17 -20.48 14.65
CA LEU A 156 -8.26 -19.04 14.53
C LEU A 156 -9.25 -18.48 15.56
N LYS A 157 -10.40 -19.14 15.74
CA LYS A 157 -11.37 -18.80 16.77
C LYS A 157 -10.75 -18.86 18.17
N SER A 158 -10.06 -19.93 18.53
CA SER A 158 -9.42 -20.08 19.84
C SER A 158 -8.38 -18.97 20.07
N ALA A 159 -7.51 -18.72 19.08
CA ALA A 159 -6.49 -17.68 19.18
C ALA A 159 -7.09 -16.27 19.29
N LEU A 160 -8.16 -15.97 18.56
CA LEU A 160 -8.87 -14.69 18.63
C LEU A 160 -9.49 -14.47 20.01
N ILE A 161 -10.18 -15.48 20.57
CA ILE A 161 -10.77 -15.41 21.91
C ILE A 161 -9.69 -15.17 22.97
N GLU A 162 -8.59 -15.92 22.93
CA GLU A 162 -7.48 -15.77 23.88
C GLU A 162 -6.83 -14.38 23.81
N ASN A 163 -6.82 -13.77 22.62
CA ASN A 163 -6.32 -12.41 22.42
C ASN A 163 -7.38 -11.31 22.65
N GLY A 164 -8.53 -11.65 23.24
CA GLY A 164 -9.55 -10.68 23.66
C GLY A 164 -10.48 -10.19 22.56
N PHE A 165 -10.54 -10.87 21.42
CA PHE A 165 -11.52 -10.57 20.39
C PHE A 165 -12.88 -11.17 20.75
N VAL A 166 -13.93 -10.40 20.48
CA VAL A 166 -15.32 -10.81 20.70
C VAL A 166 -16.03 -10.91 19.35
N LYS A 167 -16.72 -12.02 19.11
CA LYS A 167 -17.48 -12.21 17.87
C LYS A 167 -18.74 -11.35 17.88
N ASN A 168 -18.88 -10.48 16.88
CA ASN A 168 -20.08 -9.71 16.64
C ASN A 168 -21.18 -10.62 16.07
N LYS A 169 -22.29 -10.78 16.78
CA LYS A 169 -23.40 -11.65 16.35
C LYS A 169 -24.09 -11.16 15.06
N LYS A 170 -24.07 -9.85 14.80
CA LYS A 170 -24.70 -9.21 13.63
C LYS A 170 -23.81 -9.35 12.39
N THR A 171 -22.60 -8.79 12.42
CA THR A 171 -21.69 -8.79 11.26
C THR A 171 -20.96 -10.12 11.05
N LYS A 172 -20.97 -11.01 12.06
CA LYS A 172 -20.21 -12.27 12.13
C LYS A 172 -18.69 -12.12 12.20
N GLU A 173 -18.17 -10.89 12.17
CA GLU A 173 -16.75 -10.57 12.33
C GLU A 173 -16.32 -10.60 13.79
N TRP A 174 -15.02 -10.70 14.02
CA TRP A 174 -14.41 -10.55 15.33
C TRP A 174 -13.99 -9.11 15.54
N LYS A 175 -14.17 -8.58 16.76
CA LYS A 175 -13.78 -7.21 17.07
C LYS A 175 -13.02 -7.11 18.39
N LYS A 176 -12.08 -6.17 18.46
CA LYS A 176 -11.32 -5.82 19.67
C LYS A 176 -11.10 -4.32 19.74
N GLN A 177 -11.29 -3.73 20.92
CA GLN A 177 -10.89 -2.34 21.14
C GLN A 177 -9.38 -2.27 21.39
N VAL A 178 -8.73 -1.33 20.73
CA VAL A 178 -7.31 -1.02 20.93
C VAL A 178 -7.15 0.44 21.27
N SER A 179 -6.07 0.75 21.98
CA SER A 179 -5.71 2.12 22.29
C SER A 179 -4.24 2.40 21.98
N TRP A 180 -3.95 3.63 21.57
CA TRP A 180 -2.60 4.13 21.39
C TRP A 180 -2.56 5.62 21.69
N THR A 181 -1.36 6.13 22.02
CA THR A 181 -1.15 7.56 22.21
C THR A 181 -0.90 8.22 20.86
N ASN A 182 -1.68 9.24 20.53
CA ASN A 182 -1.40 10.09 19.38
C ASN A 182 -0.14 10.92 19.70
N LEU A 183 0.94 10.65 18.99
CA LEU A 183 2.25 11.25 19.25
C LEU A 183 2.30 12.77 19.09
N LYS A 184 1.36 13.39 18.34
CA LYS A 184 1.29 14.84 18.18
C LYS A 184 0.57 15.51 19.34
N THR A 185 -0.54 14.93 19.78
CA THR A 185 -1.40 15.51 20.83
C THR A 185 -1.13 14.98 22.24
N ASP A 186 -0.34 13.91 22.33
CA ASP A 186 -0.12 13.09 23.53
C ASP A 186 -1.41 12.55 24.19
N GLN A 187 -2.55 12.63 23.48
CA GLN A 187 -3.85 12.12 23.91
C GLN A 187 -4.03 10.63 23.57
N PRO A 188 -4.72 9.85 24.41
CA PRO A 188 -5.11 8.50 24.08
C PRO A 188 -6.17 8.53 22.97
N HIS A 189 -6.04 7.62 22.02
CA HIS A 189 -7.03 7.34 21.01
C HIS A 189 -7.49 5.89 21.14
N VAL A 190 -8.78 5.64 20.95
CA VAL A 190 -9.39 4.32 21.09
C VAL A 190 -10.21 4.05 19.84
N GLU A 191 -9.94 2.93 19.19
CA GLU A 191 -10.68 2.47 18.01
C GLU A 191 -10.91 0.96 18.07
N THR A 192 -11.77 0.46 17.19
CA THR A 192 -12.09 -0.97 17.10
C THR A 192 -11.42 -1.59 15.88
N ILE A 193 -10.62 -2.64 16.10
CA ILE A 193 -10.09 -3.51 15.04
C ILE A 193 -11.13 -4.58 14.76
N TYR A 194 -11.29 -4.92 13.48
CA TYR A 194 -12.05 -6.05 13.01
C TYR A 194 -11.10 -7.14 12.48
N ALA A 195 -11.46 -8.39 12.72
CA ALA A 195 -10.75 -9.55 12.20
C ALA A 195 -11.75 -10.49 11.53
N ALA A 196 -11.41 -10.89 10.31
CA ALA A 196 -12.22 -11.78 9.49
C ALA A 196 -11.42 -13.01 9.08
N ASN A 197 -12.15 -14.11 8.85
CA ASN A 197 -11.60 -15.24 8.10
C ASN A 197 -12.13 -15.16 6.66
N ASP A 198 -11.22 -14.84 5.74
CA ASP A 198 -11.53 -14.62 4.34
C ASP A 198 -11.86 -15.90 3.57
N THR A 199 -11.79 -17.08 4.17
CA THR A 199 -12.28 -18.31 3.51
C THR A 199 -13.76 -18.25 3.19
N ASN A 200 -14.54 -17.42 3.89
CA ASN A 200 -15.96 -17.21 3.54
C ASN A 200 -16.13 -16.33 2.28
N GLN A 201 -15.07 -15.62 1.86
CA GLN A 201 -15.00 -14.83 0.63
C GLN A 201 -14.38 -15.60 -0.54
N LEU A 202 -14.23 -16.94 -0.44
CA LEU A 202 -13.73 -17.77 -1.55
C LEU A 202 -14.48 -17.49 -2.85
N LEU A 203 -15.79 -17.26 -2.75
CA LEU A 203 -16.67 -16.87 -3.84
C LEU A 203 -17.20 -15.45 -3.59
N ASP A 204 -16.32 -14.45 -3.60
CA ASP A 204 -16.75 -13.05 -3.63
C ASP A 204 -17.24 -12.67 -5.04
N PHE A 205 -18.53 -12.93 -5.29
CA PHE A 205 -19.21 -12.58 -6.53
C PHE A 205 -19.29 -11.07 -6.77
N GLY A 206 -19.23 -10.25 -5.71
CA GLY A 206 -19.30 -8.78 -5.81
C GLY A 206 -18.00 -8.14 -6.34
N ALA A 207 -16.85 -8.75 -6.02
CA ALA A 207 -15.55 -8.33 -6.54
C ALA A 207 -15.12 -9.06 -7.83
N GLY A 208 -15.85 -10.10 -8.25
CA GLY A 208 -15.50 -10.89 -9.44
C GLY A 208 -14.14 -11.61 -9.33
N SER A 209 -13.69 -11.90 -8.10
CA SER A 209 -12.39 -12.51 -7.84
C SER A 209 -12.50 -13.74 -6.94
N TYR A 210 -11.97 -14.87 -7.41
CA TYR A 210 -11.71 -16.05 -6.57
C TYR A 210 -10.49 -15.76 -5.69
N LEU A 211 -10.62 -16.00 -4.38
CA LEU A 211 -9.52 -15.86 -3.44
C LEU A 211 -8.81 -17.22 -3.34
N GLU A 212 -7.52 -17.28 -3.65
CA GLU A 212 -6.78 -18.56 -3.71
C GLU A 212 -5.74 -18.73 -2.60
N GLY A 213 -5.46 -17.66 -1.84
CA GLY A 213 -4.42 -17.67 -0.83
C GLY A 213 -3.96 -16.30 -0.36
N ALA A 214 -2.81 -16.32 0.32
CA ALA A 214 -2.17 -15.18 0.96
C ALA A 214 -0.83 -14.76 0.32
N SER A 215 -0.44 -15.39 -0.80
CA SER A 215 0.78 -15.01 -1.52
C SER A 215 0.64 -13.62 -2.15
N LEU A 216 1.78 -12.98 -2.46
CA LEU A 216 1.79 -11.67 -3.10
C LEU A 216 1.02 -11.67 -4.44
N LYS A 217 1.17 -12.75 -5.23
CA LYS A 217 0.39 -12.95 -6.47
C LYS A 217 -1.11 -12.86 -6.20
N GLN A 218 -1.62 -13.59 -5.21
CA GLN A 218 -3.05 -13.67 -4.91
C GLN A 218 -3.59 -12.35 -4.34
N ILE A 219 -2.77 -11.63 -3.57
CA ILE A 219 -3.09 -10.27 -3.13
C ILE A 219 -3.22 -9.35 -4.34
N PHE A 220 -2.28 -9.39 -5.28
CA PHE A 220 -2.34 -8.57 -6.49
C PHE A 220 -3.53 -8.94 -7.38
N THR A 221 -3.84 -10.22 -7.58
CA THR A 221 -5.01 -10.65 -8.34
C THR A 221 -6.31 -10.05 -7.79
N LYS A 222 -6.52 -10.07 -6.46
CA LYS A 222 -7.69 -9.41 -5.82
C LYS A 222 -7.64 -7.90 -6.05
N LYS A 223 -6.51 -7.27 -5.76
CA LYS A 223 -6.33 -5.81 -5.78
C LYS A 223 -6.43 -5.19 -7.18
N ILE A 224 -5.94 -5.87 -8.22
CA ILE A 224 -6.05 -5.40 -9.61
C ILE A 224 -7.50 -5.49 -10.10
N LYS A 225 -8.23 -6.56 -9.74
CA LYS A 225 -9.63 -6.75 -10.14
C LYS A 225 -10.58 -5.80 -9.41
N ARG A 226 -10.38 -5.62 -8.10
CA ARG A 226 -11.11 -4.64 -7.29
C ARG A 226 -10.71 -3.24 -7.71
N GLY A 227 -9.48 -2.82 -7.41
CA GLY A 227 -8.92 -1.59 -7.94
C GLY A 227 -9.21 -0.34 -7.14
N HIS A 228 -9.71 -0.43 -5.90
CA HIS A 228 -9.90 0.77 -5.07
C HIS A 228 -8.57 1.53 -4.90
N ASP A 229 -8.62 2.82 -4.59
CA ASP A 229 -7.40 3.64 -4.40
C ASP A 229 -6.41 3.00 -3.41
N VAL A 230 -6.92 2.40 -2.34
CA VAL A 230 -6.11 1.66 -1.36
C VAL A 230 -5.40 0.45 -1.98
N ASP A 231 -6.04 -0.23 -2.93
CA ASP A 231 -5.49 -1.40 -3.60
C ASP A 231 -4.40 -1.02 -4.58
N LEU A 232 -4.66 -0.01 -5.40
CA LEU A 232 -3.67 0.48 -6.35
C LEU A 232 -2.49 1.08 -5.60
N SER A 233 -2.74 1.81 -4.52
CA SER A 233 -1.67 2.35 -3.66
C SER A 233 -0.79 1.25 -3.07
N ASP A 234 -1.39 0.17 -2.55
CA ASP A 234 -0.65 -0.97 -2.02
C ASP A 234 0.25 -1.61 -3.09
N ILE A 235 -0.28 -1.86 -4.29
CA ILE A 235 0.49 -2.40 -5.43
C ILE A 235 1.66 -1.47 -5.79
N ILE A 236 1.40 -0.17 -5.91
CA ILE A 236 2.41 0.83 -6.27
C ILE A 236 3.53 0.88 -5.23
N ASN A 237 3.21 0.80 -3.94
CA ASN A 237 4.22 0.82 -2.88
C ASN A 237 5.06 -0.47 -2.83
N VAL A 238 4.50 -1.61 -3.23
CA VAL A 238 5.30 -2.82 -3.43
C VAL A 238 6.21 -2.67 -4.65
N ALA A 239 5.71 -2.10 -5.75
CA ALA A 239 6.50 -1.85 -6.96
C ALA A 239 7.66 -0.86 -6.72
N MET A 240 7.48 0.15 -5.87
CA MET A 240 8.53 1.10 -5.47
C MET A 240 9.75 0.40 -4.89
N VAL A 241 9.55 -0.69 -4.15
CA VAL A 241 10.62 -1.40 -3.46
C VAL A 241 11.19 -2.53 -4.32
N ASN A 242 10.35 -3.36 -4.96
CA ASN A 242 10.74 -4.71 -5.37
C ASN A 242 11.01 -4.92 -6.87
N ILE A 243 10.84 -3.90 -7.72
CA ILE A 243 10.90 -4.13 -9.18
C ILE A 243 12.31 -4.24 -9.76
N SER A 244 13.32 -3.67 -9.08
CA SER A 244 14.73 -3.80 -9.45
C SER A 244 15.32 -5.13 -8.96
N GLU A 245 16.32 -5.66 -9.66
CA GLU A 245 16.81 -7.05 -9.57
C GLU A 245 17.53 -7.46 -8.26
N ASP A 246 17.60 -6.57 -7.26
CA ASP A 246 18.40 -6.73 -6.04
C ASP A 246 17.57 -6.45 -4.78
N THR A 247 16.58 -7.30 -4.51
CA THR A 247 15.71 -7.18 -3.33
C THR A 247 15.42 -8.53 -2.67
N ASP A 248 15.22 -8.51 -1.35
CA ASP A 248 14.94 -9.70 -0.53
C ASP A 248 13.71 -10.51 -1.00
N HIS A 249 12.81 -9.88 -1.75
CA HIS A 249 11.55 -10.48 -2.20
C HIS A 249 11.49 -10.72 -3.72
N LYS A 250 12.63 -10.73 -4.41
CA LYS A 250 12.72 -10.87 -5.88
C LYS A 250 11.88 -12.02 -6.42
N GLU A 251 11.99 -13.22 -5.83
CA GLU A 251 11.26 -14.40 -6.30
C GLU A 251 9.74 -14.26 -6.18
N GLU A 252 9.25 -13.74 -5.04
CA GLU A 252 7.81 -13.54 -4.84
C GLU A 252 7.28 -12.41 -5.73
N TRP A 253 8.07 -11.36 -5.97
CA TRP A 253 7.71 -10.30 -6.92
C TRP A 253 7.62 -10.83 -8.36
N ILE A 254 8.60 -11.64 -8.81
CA ILE A 254 8.57 -12.27 -10.13
C ILE A 254 7.31 -13.13 -10.28
N LYS A 255 6.98 -13.94 -9.26
CA LYS A 255 5.75 -14.75 -9.25
C LYS A 255 4.51 -13.86 -9.24
N ALA A 256 4.52 -12.75 -8.50
CA ALA A 256 3.41 -11.81 -8.43
C ALA A 256 3.18 -11.08 -9.75
N TRP A 257 4.19 -10.94 -10.61
CA TRP A 257 4.04 -10.36 -11.94
C TRP A 257 3.00 -11.09 -12.79
N SER A 258 2.90 -12.42 -12.64
CA SER A 258 1.89 -13.22 -13.33
C SER A 258 0.45 -12.78 -13.05
N ALA A 259 0.18 -12.14 -11.90
CA ALA A 259 -1.14 -11.57 -11.62
C ALA A 259 -1.50 -10.44 -12.59
N PHE A 260 -0.53 -9.62 -13.02
CA PHE A 260 -0.77 -8.59 -14.03
C PHE A 260 -0.99 -9.20 -15.41
N GLU A 261 -0.20 -10.20 -15.79
CA GLU A 261 -0.34 -10.90 -17.07
C GLU A 261 -1.70 -11.60 -17.19
N GLU A 262 -2.11 -12.33 -16.14
CA GLU A 262 -3.42 -12.97 -16.05
C GLU A 262 -4.55 -11.93 -16.11
N ALA A 263 -4.45 -10.84 -15.34
CA ALA A 263 -5.44 -9.77 -15.34
C ALA A 263 -5.53 -9.07 -16.70
N GLY A 264 -4.38 -8.76 -17.30
CA GLY A 264 -4.24 -8.15 -18.62
C GLY A 264 -4.93 -8.99 -19.70
N ASN A 265 -4.82 -10.31 -19.65
CA ASN A 265 -5.44 -11.21 -20.62
C ASN A 265 -6.96 -11.38 -20.49
N THR A 266 -7.58 -10.82 -19.45
CA THR A 266 -9.05 -10.85 -19.31
C THR A 266 -9.73 -9.86 -20.25
N ARG A 267 -10.97 -10.13 -20.68
CA ARG A 267 -11.80 -9.17 -21.43
C ARG A 267 -12.47 -8.12 -20.53
N ASN A 268 -11.99 -7.94 -19.30
CA ASN A 268 -12.61 -7.07 -18.32
C ASN A 268 -12.14 -5.61 -18.50
N THR A 269 -13.07 -4.73 -18.85
CA THR A 269 -12.84 -3.30 -19.09
C THR A 269 -12.41 -2.54 -17.83
N ARG A 270 -12.91 -2.93 -16.64
CA ARG A 270 -12.46 -2.40 -15.33
C ARG A 270 -11.01 -2.75 -15.07
N THR A 271 -10.59 -3.98 -15.34
CA THR A 271 -9.19 -4.38 -15.19
C THR A 271 -8.27 -3.53 -16.07
N VAL A 272 -8.67 -3.25 -17.31
CA VAL A 272 -7.92 -2.35 -18.21
C VAL A 272 -7.82 -0.94 -17.61
N ALA A 273 -8.93 -0.38 -17.13
CA ALA A 273 -8.96 0.92 -16.47
C ALA A 273 -8.07 0.98 -15.20
N ASN A 274 -8.04 -0.09 -14.41
CA ASN A 274 -7.19 -0.21 -13.22
C ASN A 274 -5.70 -0.29 -13.60
N LEU A 275 -5.34 -1.02 -14.66
CA LEU A 275 -3.97 -1.08 -15.17
C LEU A 275 -3.51 0.28 -15.72
N ILE A 276 -4.38 1.01 -16.42
CA ILE A 276 -4.10 2.39 -16.85
C ILE A 276 -3.89 3.30 -15.63
N SER A 277 -4.76 3.19 -14.63
CA SER A 277 -4.67 3.97 -13.39
C SER A 277 -3.37 3.70 -12.63
N LEU A 278 -2.93 2.44 -12.55
CA LEU A 278 -1.62 2.10 -11.98
C LEU A 278 -0.48 2.86 -12.66
N CYS A 279 -0.48 2.98 -13.99
CA CYS A 279 0.52 3.78 -14.72
C CYS A 279 0.40 5.28 -14.41
N ARG A 280 -0.82 5.83 -14.44
CA ARG A 280 -1.07 7.26 -14.19
C ARG A 280 -0.60 7.69 -12.81
N TYR A 281 -0.98 6.92 -11.78
CA TYR A 281 -0.56 7.16 -10.40
C TYR A 281 0.94 6.95 -10.23
N SER A 282 1.49 5.84 -10.73
CA SER A 282 2.91 5.53 -10.58
C SER A 282 3.81 6.63 -11.14
N LEU A 283 3.48 7.18 -12.31
CA LEU A 283 4.27 8.26 -12.92
C LEU A 283 4.09 9.59 -12.18
N ALA A 284 2.88 9.94 -11.72
CA ALA A 284 2.67 11.13 -10.89
C ALA A 284 3.44 11.03 -9.56
N ILE A 285 3.40 9.84 -8.95
CA ILE A 285 4.10 9.47 -7.73
C ILE A 285 5.61 9.55 -7.96
N ALA A 286 6.13 9.14 -9.11
CA ALA A 286 7.53 9.28 -9.48
C ALA A 286 7.95 10.75 -9.57
N ASP A 287 7.20 11.58 -10.31
CA ASP A 287 7.48 13.02 -10.43
C ASP A 287 7.51 13.70 -9.04
N HIS A 288 6.58 13.34 -8.15
CA HIS A 288 6.53 13.87 -6.79
C HIS A 288 7.73 13.43 -5.94
N GLN A 289 8.15 12.17 -6.08
CA GLN A 289 9.33 11.65 -5.38
C GLN A 289 10.61 12.34 -5.85
N GLU A 290 10.75 12.59 -7.14
CA GLU A 290 11.87 13.33 -7.72
C GLU A 290 11.91 14.79 -7.20
N LYS A 291 10.76 15.47 -7.15
CA LYS A 291 10.67 16.81 -6.55
C LYS A 291 11.12 16.82 -5.08
N ILE A 292 10.72 15.83 -4.29
CA ILE A 292 11.17 15.70 -2.90
C ILE A 292 12.67 15.46 -2.83
N SER A 293 13.22 14.54 -3.64
CA SER A 293 14.67 14.30 -3.69
C SER A 293 15.45 15.59 -4.00
N ASN A 294 14.97 16.37 -4.98
CA ASN A 294 15.59 17.65 -5.34
C ASN A 294 15.49 18.69 -4.22
N ALA A 295 14.36 18.74 -3.51
CA ALA A 295 14.19 19.61 -2.34
C ALA A 295 15.11 19.20 -1.19
N ILE A 296 15.26 17.90 -0.94
CA ILE A 296 16.21 17.36 0.04
C ILE A 296 17.64 17.75 -0.31
N GLU A 297 18.06 17.55 -1.57
CA GLU A 297 19.41 17.92 -2.04
C GLU A 297 19.74 19.39 -1.77
N LYS A 298 18.76 20.28 -1.95
CA LYS A 298 18.97 21.72 -1.77
C LYS A 298 19.00 22.17 -0.31
N TYR A 299 18.31 21.45 0.58
CA TYR A 299 17.95 21.99 1.90
C TYR A 299 18.28 21.07 3.07
N HIS A 300 18.87 19.89 2.87
CA HIS A 300 19.15 18.94 3.94
C HIS A 300 19.96 19.54 5.10
N ASP A 301 20.90 20.45 4.82
CA ASP A 301 21.74 21.07 5.84
C ASP A 301 21.02 22.11 6.71
N LEU A 302 19.81 22.55 6.32
CA LEU A 302 19.02 23.45 7.15
C LEU A 302 18.71 22.83 8.53
N ILE A 303 18.75 21.50 8.67
CA ILE A 303 18.53 20.85 9.97
C ILE A 303 19.57 21.26 11.03
N TYR A 304 20.73 21.80 10.62
CA TYR A 304 21.75 22.32 11.53
C TYR A 304 21.61 23.82 11.82
N ASP A 305 20.75 24.53 11.09
CA ASP A 305 20.44 25.92 11.39
C ASP A 305 19.59 26.01 12.66
N LYS A 306 20.20 26.48 13.76
CA LYS A 306 19.54 26.59 15.07
C LYS A 306 18.49 27.69 15.13
N SER A 307 18.51 28.66 14.20
CA SER A 307 17.50 29.72 14.14
C SER A 307 16.19 29.21 13.51
N GLU A 308 16.29 28.35 12.51
CA GLU A 308 15.13 27.72 11.85
C GLU A 308 14.68 26.44 12.58
N TYR A 309 15.63 25.58 12.98
CA TYR A 309 15.37 24.35 13.70
C TYR A 309 15.97 24.44 15.10
N SER A 310 15.26 25.11 16.01
CA SER A 310 15.62 25.14 17.43
C SER A 310 15.62 23.73 18.07
N GLU A 311 16.14 23.60 19.29
CA GLU A 311 16.06 22.31 20.02
C GLU A 311 14.62 21.81 20.17
N ASP A 312 13.68 22.72 20.47
CA ASP A 312 12.26 22.40 20.58
C ASP A 312 11.67 21.93 19.25
N THR A 313 12.09 22.55 18.14
CA THR A 313 11.70 22.12 16.80
C THR A 313 12.19 20.70 16.51
N ILE A 314 13.45 20.38 16.83
CA ILE A 314 14.01 19.03 16.64
C ILE A 314 13.25 18.01 17.51
N ARG A 315 12.97 18.33 18.78
CA ARG A 315 12.17 17.47 19.66
C ARG A 315 10.77 17.23 19.10
N SER A 316 10.14 18.26 18.54
CA SER A 316 8.84 18.16 17.88
C SER A 316 8.90 17.26 16.64
N LEU A 317 9.92 17.39 15.79
CA LEU A 317 10.13 16.49 14.66
C LEU A 317 10.29 15.03 15.11
N CYS A 318 10.94 14.77 16.24
CA CYS A 318 11.05 13.42 16.75
C CYS A 318 9.70 12.79 17.11
N LYS A 319 8.66 13.57 17.42
CA LYS A 319 7.30 13.07 17.70
C LYS A 319 6.58 12.48 16.48
N ILE A 320 7.13 12.60 15.27
CA ILE A 320 6.48 12.09 14.05
C ILE A 320 6.68 10.57 13.90
N SER A 321 7.56 9.95 14.70
CA SER A 321 7.78 8.50 14.68
C SER A 321 8.27 7.98 16.03
N VAL A 322 7.73 6.84 16.45
CA VAL A 322 8.15 6.14 17.68
C VAL A 322 9.66 5.87 17.70
N HIS A 323 10.28 5.62 16.54
CA HIS A 323 11.72 5.41 16.45
C HIS A 323 12.51 6.68 16.79
N TRP A 324 12.05 7.84 16.33
CA TRP A 324 12.72 9.11 16.60
C TRP A 324 12.45 9.59 18.02
N VAL A 325 11.25 9.35 18.57
CA VAL A 325 10.98 9.59 19.99
C VAL A 325 11.99 8.86 20.86
N LYS A 326 12.27 7.59 20.57
CA LYS A 326 13.29 6.82 21.31
C LYS A 326 14.67 7.45 21.16
N SER A 327 15.12 7.72 19.94
CA SER A 327 16.42 8.37 19.70
C SER A 327 16.55 9.71 20.42
N CYS A 328 15.48 10.51 20.50
CA CYS A 328 15.46 11.79 21.19
C CYS A 328 15.53 11.68 22.72
N LYS A 329 15.05 10.57 23.29
CA LYS A 329 15.18 10.29 24.73
C LYS A 329 16.58 9.80 25.10
N ASP A 330 17.19 9.02 24.21
CA ASP A 330 18.43 8.29 24.50
C ASP A 330 19.71 9.08 24.14
N ASN A 331 19.60 10.23 23.46
CA ASN A 331 20.76 10.99 22.94
C ASN A 331 20.61 12.50 23.17
N ASP A 332 21.73 13.23 23.14
CA ASP A 332 21.74 14.69 23.10
C ASP A 332 21.18 15.24 21.78
N ILE A 333 20.81 16.52 21.77
CA ILE A 333 20.09 17.12 20.64
C ILE A 333 20.93 17.22 19.36
N GLU A 334 22.24 17.38 19.47
CA GLU A 334 23.13 17.46 18.30
C GLU A 334 23.29 16.08 17.66
N LYS A 335 23.38 15.04 18.49
CA LYS A 335 23.35 13.66 17.99
C LYS A 335 22.01 13.34 17.31
N VAL A 336 20.90 13.84 17.85
CA VAL A 336 19.58 13.69 17.22
C VAL A 336 19.51 14.41 15.88
N ARG A 337 20.07 15.62 15.75
CA ARG A 337 20.18 16.32 14.45
C ARG A 337 20.94 15.49 13.42
N GLN A 338 22.08 14.93 13.80
CA GLN A 338 22.86 14.06 12.91
C GLN A 338 22.04 12.84 12.46
N ILE A 339 21.33 12.18 13.38
CA ILE A 339 20.47 11.03 13.05
C ILE A 339 19.36 11.43 12.06
N ILE A 340 18.76 12.61 12.24
CA ILE A 340 17.75 13.12 11.31
C ILE A 340 18.38 13.42 9.95
N HIS A 341 19.54 14.07 9.91
CA HIS A 341 20.29 14.38 8.68
C HIS A 341 20.67 13.12 7.89
N ASP A 342 21.26 12.13 8.56
CA ASP A 342 21.62 10.84 7.95
C ASP A 342 20.39 10.16 7.35
N TYR A 343 19.26 10.19 8.06
CA TYR A 343 17.99 9.67 7.56
C TYR A 343 17.48 10.47 6.34
N ILE A 344 17.57 11.80 6.35
CA ILE A 344 17.17 12.64 5.21
C ILE A 344 17.96 12.23 3.95
N LEU A 345 19.27 12.03 4.09
CA LEU A 345 20.14 11.61 2.99
C LEU A 345 19.81 10.18 2.52
N GLU A 346 19.58 9.25 3.45
CA GLU A 346 19.12 7.88 3.13
C GLU A 346 17.82 7.92 2.31
N GLN A 347 16.85 8.75 2.75
CA GLN A 347 15.58 8.90 2.04
C GLN A 347 15.75 9.48 0.63
N LYS A 348 16.72 10.37 0.39
CA LYS A 348 17.03 10.86 -0.96
C LYS A 348 17.36 9.70 -1.91
N GLU A 349 18.25 8.81 -1.49
CA GLU A 349 18.68 7.66 -2.28
C GLU A 349 17.56 6.64 -2.49
N GLU A 350 16.80 6.33 -1.44
CA GLU A 350 15.62 5.44 -1.54
C GLU A 350 14.57 5.99 -2.52
N ARG A 351 14.35 7.31 -2.53
CA ARG A 351 13.40 7.97 -3.43
C ARG A 351 13.88 7.92 -4.88
N ASN A 352 15.15 8.15 -5.14
CA ASN A 352 15.72 8.03 -6.49
C ASN A 352 15.57 6.60 -7.05
N LYS A 353 15.79 5.58 -6.21
CA LYS A 353 15.51 4.18 -6.57
C LYS A 353 14.02 3.96 -6.86
N SER A 354 13.15 4.47 -5.98
CA SER A 354 11.69 4.38 -6.14
C SER A 354 11.19 5.02 -7.43
N VAL A 355 11.75 6.17 -7.84
CA VAL A 355 11.42 6.84 -9.11
C VAL A 355 11.72 5.93 -10.31
N LYS A 356 12.94 5.39 -10.39
CA LYS A 356 13.34 4.47 -11.46
C LYS A 356 12.43 3.24 -11.50
N ASN A 357 12.12 2.71 -10.33
CA ASN A 357 11.25 1.56 -10.14
C ASN A 357 9.83 1.81 -10.67
N LEU A 358 9.22 2.95 -10.32
CA LEU A 358 7.88 3.31 -10.78
C LEU A 358 7.80 3.59 -12.29
N ILE A 359 8.83 4.21 -12.85
CA ILE A 359 8.94 4.41 -14.31
C ILE A 359 9.00 3.05 -15.01
N LEU A 360 9.84 2.13 -14.52
CA LEU A 360 9.95 0.77 -15.07
C LEU A 360 8.63 0.00 -14.93
N PHE A 361 7.97 0.10 -13.78
CA PHE A 361 6.68 -0.53 -13.51
C PHE A 361 5.64 -0.08 -14.52
N SER A 362 5.49 1.24 -14.69
CA SER A 362 4.55 1.83 -15.64
C SER A 362 4.84 1.41 -17.08
N LYS A 363 6.11 1.39 -17.49
CA LYS A 363 6.53 0.90 -18.81
C LYS A 363 6.14 -0.55 -19.05
N LYS A 364 6.35 -1.43 -18.05
CA LYS A 364 6.00 -2.85 -18.17
C LYS A 364 4.48 -3.05 -18.28
N ILE A 365 3.68 -2.32 -17.50
CA ILE A 365 2.21 -2.39 -17.57
C ILE A 365 1.70 -1.82 -18.91
N LEU A 366 2.22 -0.69 -19.38
CA LEU A 366 1.85 -0.15 -20.70
C LEU A 366 2.22 -1.10 -21.84
N LYS A 367 3.40 -1.74 -21.78
CA LYS A 367 3.79 -2.76 -22.75
C LYS A 367 2.80 -3.92 -22.76
N LEU A 368 2.38 -4.39 -21.59
CA LEU A 368 1.38 -5.44 -21.46
C LEU A 368 0.03 -5.04 -22.08
N LEU A 369 -0.46 -3.83 -21.74
CA LEU A 369 -1.71 -3.28 -22.30
C LEU A 369 -1.63 -3.13 -23.83
N ASN A 370 -0.58 -2.51 -24.35
CA ASN A 370 -0.43 -2.27 -25.79
C ASN A 370 -0.23 -3.57 -26.56
N SER A 371 0.41 -4.58 -25.96
CA SER A 371 0.50 -5.91 -26.55
C SER A 371 -0.88 -6.57 -26.71
N LYS A 372 -1.76 -6.42 -25.71
CA LYS A 372 -3.13 -6.96 -25.76
C LYS A 372 -3.97 -6.34 -26.87
N PHE A 373 -3.85 -5.03 -27.06
CA PHE A 373 -4.69 -4.27 -27.99
C PHE A 373 -4.06 -4.03 -29.37
N LYS A 374 -2.92 -4.69 -29.64
CA LYS A 374 -2.15 -4.56 -30.88
C LYS A 374 -2.99 -4.82 -32.13
N TYR A 375 -3.83 -5.86 -32.12
CA TYR A 375 -4.64 -6.24 -33.29
C TYR A 375 -5.87 -5.36 -33.51
N GLN A 376 -6.20 -4.50 -32.53
CA GLN A 376 -7.25 -3.49 -32.63
C GLN A 376 -6.69 -2.14 -33.08
N ASN A 377 -5.39 -2.06 -33.39
CA ASN A 377 -4.69 -0.81 -33.71
C ASN A 377 -4.89 0.26 -32.62
N ILE A 378 -4.80 -0.14 -31.35
CA ILE A 378 -4.94 0.77 -30.20
C ILE A 378 -3.65 0.80 -29.40
N ILE A 379 -3.22 2.01 -29.03
CA ILE A 379 -2.09 2.27 -28.14
C ILE A 379 -2.55 3.16 -26.98
N PHE A 380 -2.19 2.77 -25.75
CA PHE A 380 -2.35 3.57 -24.54
C PHE A 380 -1.02 4.25 -24.20
N GLU A 381 -1.10 5.54 -23.87
CA GLU A 381 0.04 6.38 -23.55
C GLU A 381 -0.24 7.23 -22.30
N ILE A 382 0.78 7.43 -21.47
CA ILE A 382 0.71 8.39 -20.37
C ILE A 382 1.60 9.57 -20.73
N ARG A 383 1.00 10.76 -20.74
CA ARG A 383 1.70 12.01 -21.01
C ARG A 383 2.88 12.16 -20.05
N THR A 384 4.07 12.33 -20.61
CA THR A 384 5.33 12.39 -19.83
C THR A 384 5.69 13.79 -19.36
N LYS A 385 5.09 14.85 -19.94
CA LYS A 385 5.29 16.27 -19.60
C LYS A 385 3.99 17.05 -19.51
#